data_AF-A0AAW2MKG1-F1
#
_entry.id   AF-A0AAW2MKG1-F1
#
_cell.length_a   1.000
_cell.length_b   1.000
_cell.length_c   1.000
_cell.angle_alpha   90.00
_cell.angle_beta   90.00
_cell.angle_gamma   90.00
#
_symmetry.space_group_name_H-M   'P 1'
#
loop_
_entity.id
_entity.type
_entity.pdbx_description
1 polymer ?
#
loop_
_entity_poly.entity_id
_entity_poly.type
_entity_poly.pdbx_seq_one_letter_code
_entity_poly.pdbx_strand_id
1 'polypeptide(L)'
;MQEGIQLPTIVVVGDQSSGKSSVLEPQGAKPSKRLRKRKRISNSPLTLIVKKKGVPDLTMVDLPGITWDVAAVDKTGQRTLAVVTKADRSPEGLLEKVTADDVNIGLGYVCVRNRIGDETYEEAREEEAKLFETNPQLSAINKSMVGIPVLAEKLVKIQATIIVKCLPEIVRKINDKLSANIEDLNKLPKHLNSVAEAMTTFMHILGSAKESLRKIILQGQFDEYPDSAEMHCTARLAEMFNNTLLICNLKSMSTMIPKKNFLLDEMKVLEETKSIGLPRFLPRAAFLTLLQQKVTDVSMIPFEFVDKIWSYLGDVVVSVWLRHCDNYPQLLSCTRRAVKNLIDKKQQQSIEWVKDMVEMEKLTDYTCNPEYMASCNKLMSRQDEFIKIVNGLETSSDIQIDGFGLINVVICTARAVWLMLSM
;
A
#
# COMPACT_ATOMS: atom_id res chain seq x y z
N MET A 1 8.89 -18.49 10.65
CA MET A 1 8.06 -19.66 10.98
C MET A 1 6.71 -19.14 11.47
N GLN A 2 5.65 -19.26 10.68
CA GLN A 2 4.30 -18.94 11.17
C GLN A 2 3.89 -20.03 12.15
N GLU A 3 3.58 -19.66 13.39
CA GLU A 3 3.03 -20.59 14.37
C GLU A 3 1.71 -21.15 13.86
N GLY A 4 1.64 -22.47 13.78
CA GLY A 4 0.43 -23.22 13.44
C GLY A 4 -0.67 -23.01 14.48
N ILE A 5 -1.89 -23.46 14.15
CA ILE A 5 -3.00 -23.42 15.10
C ILE A 5 -2.70 -24.43 16.22
N GLN A 6 -2.63 -23.97 17.47
CA GLN A 6 -2.40 -24.85 18.62
C GLN A 6 -3.63 -25.72 18.87
N LEU A 7 -3.40 -27.03 18.98
CA LEU A 7 -4.44 -28.01 19.27
C LEU A 7 -4.39 -28.45 20.73
N PRO A 8 -5.54 -28.58 21.41
CA PRO A 8 -5.57 -29.04 22.79
C PRO A 8 -5.08 -30.49 22.87
N THR A 9 -4.04 -30.71 23.67
CA THR A 9 -3.40 -32.02 23.82
C THR A 9 -3.05 -32.27 25.29
N ILE A 10 -3.18 -33.51 25.76
CA ILE A 10 -2.73 -33.89 27.10
C ILE A 10 -1.22 -34.16 27.01
N VAL A 11 -0.45 -33.45 27.84
CA VAL A 11 1.01 -33.60 27.91
C VAL A 11 1.37 -34.25 29.24
N VAL A 12 2.14 -35.34 29.21
CA VAL A 12 2.60 -36.03 30.41
C VAL A 12 4.03 -35.60 30.73
N VAL A 13 4.23 -35.17 31.96
CA VAL A 13 5.46 -34.52 32.43
C VAL A 13 5.89 -35.14 33.76
N GLY A 14 7.20 -35.25 34.00
CA GLY A 14 7.74 -35.67 35.29
C GLY A 14 9.19 -36.15 35.23
N ASP A 15 9.76 -36.49 36.37
CA ASP A 15 11.18 -36.85 36.50
C ASP A 15 11.54 -38.24 35.98
N GLN A 16 12.81 -38.46 35.66
CA GLN A 16 13.29 -39.78 35.27
C GLN A 16 12.96 -40.81 36.38
N SER A 17 12.21 -41.87 36.03
CA SER A 17 11.72 -42.91 36.95
C SER A 17 10.49 -42.55 37.81
N SER A 18 9.79 -41.44 37.50
CA SER A 18 8.51 -41.06 38.12
C SER A 18 7.31 -41.95 37.75
N GLY A 19 7.50 -42.95 36.87
CA GLY A 19 6.43 -43.87 36.45
C GLY A 19 5.61 -43.42 35.25
N LYS A 20 6.00 -42.36 34.52
CA LYS A 20 5.31 -41.89 33.29
C LYS A 20 4.93 -43.02 32.32
N SER A 21 5.89 -43.86 31.96
CA SER A 21 5.66 -44.97 31.02
C SER A 21 4.68 -46.01 31.58
N SER A 22 4.64 -46.22 32.90
CA SER A 22 3.68 -47.14 33.54
C SER A 22 2.25 -46.59 33.56
N VAL A 23 2.09 -45.26 33.56
CA VAL A 23 0.79 -44.58 33.44
C VAL A 23 0.32 -44.52 31.98
N LEU A 24 1.27 -44.38 31.05
CA LEU A 24 1.03 -44.27 29.61
C LEU A 24 0.93 -45.60 28.87
N GLU A 25 1.28 -46.72 29.51
CA GLU A 25 1.23 -48.04 28.90
C GLU A 25 -0.23 -48.42 28.57
N PRO A 26 -0.60 -48.51 27.27
CA PRO A 26 -1.97 -48.82 26.90
C PRO A 26 -2.32 -50.24 27.35
N GLN A 27 -3.57 -50.44 27.77
CA GLN A 27 -4.10 -51.77 28.08
C GLN A 27 -3.70 -52.76 26.97
N GLY A 28 -2.87 -53.76 27.27
CA GLY A 28 -2.48 -54.82 26.32
C GLY A 28 -1.43 -54.49 25.25
N ALA A 29 -0.72 -53.35 25.31
CA ALA A 29 0.54 -53.25 24.58
C ALA A 29 1.59 -54.14 25.27
N LYS A 30 2.33 -54.96 24.50
CA LYS A 30 3.51 -55.66 25.04
C LYS A 30 4.46 -54.62 25.62
N PRO A 31 5.06 -54.85 26.81
CA PRO A 31 5.99 -53.90 27.40
C PRO A 31 7.07 -53.60 26.36
N SER A 32 7.27 -52.32 26.05
CA SER A 32 8.41 -51.92 25.25
C SER A 32 9.63 -52.30 26.07
N LYS A 33 10.36 -53.34 25.62
CA LYS A 33 11.50 -53.92 26.34
C LYS A 33 12.33 -52.78 26.89
N ARG A 34 12.57 -52.77 28.22
CA ARG A 34 13.48 -51.83 28.90
C ARG A 34 14.82 -51.82 28.18
N LEU A 35 14.97 -50.93 27.20
CA LEU A 35 16.18 -50.80 26.41
C LEU A 35 17.17 -49.95 27.22
N ARG A 36 17.82 -50.57 28.22
CA ARG A 36 19.02 -50.00 28.87
C ARG A 36 20.22 -50.10 27.92
N LYS A 37 20.12 -49.61 26.68
CA LYS A 37 21.26 -49.53 25.76
C LYS A 37 21.27 -48.20 25.00
N ARG A 38 22.23 -47.36 25.40
CA ARG A 38 22.70 -46.06 24.84
C ARG A 38 21.70 -44.89 24.88
N LYS A 39 22.02 -43.91 25.73
CA LYS A 39 21.34 -42.61 25.90
C LYS A 39 21.51 -41.75 24.64
N ARG A 40 20.50 -41.68 23.79
CA ARG A 40 20.28 -40.56 22.85
C ARG A 40 18.83 -40.15 22.96
N ILE A 41 18.58 -38.91 23.35
CA ILE A 41 17.25 -38.30 23.39
C ILE A 41 16.93 -37.88 21.95
N SER A 42 15.83 -38.37 21.39
CA SER A 42 15.32 -37.93 20.09
C SER A 42 14.36 -36.76 20.34
N ASN A 43 14.57 -35.64 19.64
CA ASN A 43 13.71 -34.45 19.73
C ASN A 43 12.54 -34.48 18.73
N SER A 44 12.47 -35.51 17.87
CA SER A 44 11.36 -35.68 16.94
C SER A 44 10.21 -36.45 17.62
N PRO A 45 8.98 -35.91 17.65
CA PRO A 45 7.84 -36.60 18.24
C PRO A 45 7.51 -37.88 17.45
N LEU A 46 7.26 -38.98 18.17
CA LEU A 46 6.82 -40.25 17.60
C LEU A 46 5.31 -40.40 17.81
N THR A 47 4.56 -40.57 16.72
CA THR A 47 3.11 -40.81 16.79
C THR A 47 2.83 -42.31 16.81
N LEU A 48 2.22 -42.80 17.89
CA LEU A 48 1.81 -44.19 18.04
C LEU A 48 0.27 -44.26 18.10
N ILE A 49 -0.34 -45.04 17.20
CA ILE A 49 -1.78 -45.29 17.20
C ILE A 49 -2.04 -46.69 17.75
N VAL A 50 -2.75 -46.79 18.87
CA VAL A 50 -3.12 -48.06 19.50
C VAL A 50 -4.63 -48.19 19.50
N LYS A 51 -5.16 -49.25 18.89
CA LYS A 51 -6.60 -49.55 18.86
C LYS A 51 -6.88 -50.84 19.61
N LYS A 52 -7.69 -50.79 20.67
CA LYS A 52 -8.12 -51.97 21.43
C LYS A 52 -9.52 -51.76 22.00
N LYS A 53 -10.35 -52.81 21.95
CA LYS A 53 -11.71 -52.81 22.51
C LYS A 53 -11.67 -52.64 24.03
N GLY A 54 -12.44 -51.69 24.58
CA GLY A 54 -12.47 -51.40 26.02
C GLY A 54 -11.41 -50.42 26.53
N VAL A 55 -10.64 -49.80 25.62
CA VAL A 55 -9.68 -48.73 25.95
C VAL A 55 -10.31 -47.38 25.61
N PRO A 56 -10.19 -46.37 26.48
CA PRO A 56 -10.67 -45.02 26.20
C PRO A 56 -9.90 -44.37 25.05
N ASP A 57 -10.61 -43.59 24.23
CA ASP A 57 -10.00 -42.76 23.19
C ASP A 57 -9.30 -41.55 23.83
N LEU A 58 -7.96 -41.58 23.82
CA LEU A 58 -7.12 -40.54 24.42
C LEU A 58 -5.97 -40.17 23.47
N THR A 59 -5.61 -38.88 23.47
CA THR A 59 -4.41 -38.39 22.78
C THR A 59 -3.45 -37.81 23.81
N MET A 60 -2.29 -38.44 23.96
CA MET A 60 -1.28 -38.07 24.94
C MET A 60 0.06 -37.87 24.28
N VAL A 61 0.82 -36.89 24.75
CA VAL A 61 2.19 -36.63 24.34
C VAL A 61 3.12 -36.92 25.53
N ASP A 62 3.99 -37.91 25.37
CA ASP A 62 5.05 -38.23 26.34
C ASP A 62 6.28 -37.37 26.03
N LEU A 63 6.69 -36.53 27.00
CA LEU A 63 7.90 -35.75 26.89
C LEU A 63 9.06 -36.44 27.61
N PRO A 64 10.31 -36.29 27.13
CA PRO A 64 11.48 -36.84 27.81
C PRO A 64 11.53 -36.36 29.26
N GLY A 65 11.94 -37.26 30.16
CA GLY A 65 12.00 -37.02 31.60
C GLY A 65 13.05 -35.96 31.97
N ILE A 66 12.65 -34.71 31.84
CA ILE A 66 13.37 -33.50 32.26
C ILE A 66 12.57 -32.92 33.44
N THR A 67 13.25 -32.29 34.39
CA THR A 67 12.61 -31.48 35.43
C THR A 67 11.94 -30.27 34.76
N TRP A 68 10.64 -30.37 34.48
CA TRP A 68 9.85 -29.25 33.98
C TRP A 68 9.21 -28.55 35.17
N ASP A 69 9.42 -27.24 35.26
CA ASP A 69 8.71 -26.41 36.23
C ASP A 69 7.28 -26.14 35.70
N VAL A 70 6.33 -26.96 36.14
CA VAL A 70 4.91 -26.82 35.76
C VAL A 70 4.33 -25.49 36.26
N ALA A 71 4.82 -24.97 37.39
CA ALA A 71 4.39 -23.68 37.94
C ALA A 71 4.85 -22.50 37.07
N ALA A 72 5.94 -22.63 36.30
CA ALA A 72 6.37 -21.61 35.35
C ALA A 72 5.39 -21.46 34.15
N VAL A 73 4.68 -22.53 33.79
CA VAL A 73 3.78 -22.58 32.62
C VAL A 73 2.30 -22.48 33.02
N ASP A 74 1.91 -22.96 34.20
CA ASP A 74 0.55 -22.86 34.75
C ASP A 74 0.58 -22.44 36.23
N LYS A 75 0.73 -21.13 36.47
CA LYS A 75 0.77 -20.53 37.82
C LYS A 75 -0.50 -20.75 38.64
N THR A 76 -1.63 -21.01 37.96
CA THR A 76 -2.95 -21.13 38.57
C THR A 76 -3.41 -22.57 38.76
N GLY A 77 -2.66 -23.55 38.23
CA GLY A 77 -3.01 -24.96 38.26
C GLY A 77 -4.29 -25.35 37.50
N GLN A 78 -4.94 -24.42 36.78
CA GLN A 78 -6.25 -24.62 36.17
C GLN A 78 -6.27 -25.69 35.07
N ARG A 79 -5.10 -26.00 34.48
CA ARG A 79 -4.95 -27.00 33.41
C ARG A 79 -4.02 -28.14 33.83
N THR A 80 -3.75 -28.28 35.12
CA THR A 80 -2.83 -29.27 35.69
C THR A 80 -3.58 -30.31 36.48
N LEU A 81 -3.30 -31.60 36.23
CA LEU A 81 -3.80 -32.75 36.99
C LEU A 81 -2.59 -33.43 37.64
N ALA A 82 -2.60 -33.61 38.95
CA ALA A 82 -1.53 -34.35 39.64
C ALA A 82 -1.84 -35.84 39.66
N VAL A 83 -0.90 -36.63 39.14
CA VAL A 83 -0.94 -38.10 39.22
C VAL A 83 0.15 -38.57 40.15
N VAL A 84 -0.24 -39.10 41.31
CA VAL A 84 0.70 -39.66 42.28
C VAL A 84 0.87 -41.15 41.99
N THR A 85 2.06 -41.53 41.53
CA THR A 85 2.40 -42.93 41.24
C THR A 85 3.11 -43.59 42.42
N LYS A 86 3.12 -44.93 42.44
CA LYS A 86 3.80 -45.74 43.47
C LYS A 86 3.26 -45.50 44.89
N ALA A 87 1.94 -45.34 45.02
CA ALA A 87 1.27 -45.15 46.31
C ALA A 87 1.56 -46.29 47.32
N ASP A 88 2.00 -47.45 46.86
CA ASP A 88 2.41 -48.62 47.64
C ASP A 88 3.69 -48.41 48.47
N ARG A 89 4.62 -47.54 48.02
CA ARG A 89 5.96 -47.44 48.64
C ARG A 89 6.05 -46.44 49.79
N SER A 90 5.16 -45.45 49.81
CA SER A 90 5.19 -44.37 50.80
C SER A 90 3.76 -43.87 51.06
N PRO A 91 2.92 -44.67 51.76
CA PRO A 91 1.55 -44.29 52.09
C PRO A 91 1.48 -43.19 53.16
N GLU A 92 2.52 -43.06 53.99
CA GLU A 92 2.60 -42.11 55.10
C GLU A 92 2.61 -40.66 54.59
N GLY A 93 1.65 -39.84 55.07
CA GLY A 93 1.51 -38.42 54.72
C GLY A 93 0.91 -38.14 53.34
N LEU A 94 0.51 -39.17 52.56
CA LEU A 94 -0.10 -38.98 51.24
C LEU A 94 -1.51 -38.39 51.33
N LEU A 95 -2.32 -38.85 52.29
CA LEU A 95 -3.67 -38.36 52.53
C LEU A 95 -3.67 -36.85 52.85
N GLU A 96 -2.73 -36.40 53.69
CA GLU A 96 -2.60 -35.00 54.09
C GLU A 96 -2.26 -34.11 52.90
N LYS A 97 -1.27 -34.50 52.08
CA LYS A 97 -0.86 -33.76 50.87
C LYS A 97 -1.95 -33.66 49.81
N VAL A 98 -2.74 -34.73 49.63
CA VAL A 98 -3.83 -34.78 48.65
C VAL A 98 -5.05 -33.99 49.13
N THR A 99 -5.33 -33.98 50.44
CA THR A 99 -6.49 -33.31 51.02
C THR A 99 -6.25 -31.83 51.26
N ALA A 100 -5.01 -31.44 51.58
CA ALA A 100 -4.62 -30.05 51.80
C ALA A 100 -4.47 -29.24 50.49
N ASP A 101 -4.39 -29.91 49.34
CA ASP A 101 -4.08 -29.31 48.03
C ASP A 101 -2.90 -28.33 48.10
N ASP A 102 -1.80 -28.77 48.70
CA ASP A 102 -0.59 -27.97 48.96
C ASP A 102 0.01 -27.31 47.68
N VAL A 103 -0.38 -27.78 46.50
CA VAL A 103 0.15 -27.35 45.19
C VAL A 103 -0.89 -26.60 44.34
N ASN A 104 -2.09 -26.32 44.88
CA ASN A 104 -3.18 -25.57 44.24
C ASN A 104 -3.51 -26.08 42.82
N ILE A 105 -3.93 -27.34 42.73
CA ILE A 105 -4.12 -28.05 41.46
C ILE A 105 -5.59 -28.04 41.06
N GLY A 106 -5.94 -27.22 40.07
CA GLY A 106 -7.31 -26.96 39.66
C GLY A 106 -8.07 -28.15 39.07
N LEU A 107 -7.40 -29.20 38.59
CA LEU A 107 -8.03 -30.45 38.14
C LEU A 107 -7.97 -31.59 39.18
N GLY A 108 -7.33 -31.33 40.33
CA GLY A 108 -7.21 -32.23 41.48
C GLY A 108 -6.11 -33.31 41.37
N TYR A 109 -6.21 -34.30 42.25
CA TYR A 109 -5.26 -35.41 42.37
C TYR A 109 -5.89 -36.75 41.97
N VAL A 110 -5.05 -37.64 41.44
CA VAL A 110 -5.36 -39.07 41.30
C VAL A 110 -4.18 -39.91 41.75
N CYS A 111 -4.41 -40.84 42.68
CA CYS A 111 -3.39 -41.76 43.17
C CYS A 111 -3.50 -43.10 42.43
N VAL A 112 -2.37 -43.63 41.96
CA VAL A 112 -2.30 -44.89 41.22
C VAL A 112 -1.19 -45.80 41.75
N ARG A 113 -1.45 -47.10 41.70
CA ARG A 113 -0.44 -48.14 41.94
C ARG A 113 0.19 -48.52 40.61
N ASN A 114 1.52 -48.54 40.55
CA ASN A 114 2.21 -49.07 39.37
C ASN A 114 2.24 -50.60 39.41
N ARG A 115 2.25 -51.23 38.23
CA ARG A 115 2.48 -52.67 38.08
C ARG A 115 3.82 -53.09 38.69
N ILE A 116 3.83 -54.18 39.47
CA ILE A 116 5.04 -54.71 40.13
C ILE A 116 5.32 -56.12 39.60
N GLY A 117 6.56 -56.40 39.20
CA GLY A 117 6.92 -57.71 38.65
C GLY A 117 6.25 -58.02 37.30
N ASP A 118 5.75 -59.24 37.13
CA ASP A 118 5.14 -59.75 35.89
C ASP A 118 3.60 -59.84 35.94
N GLU A 119 2.95 -59.29 36.97
CA GLU A 119 1.47 -59.27 37.18
C GLU A 119 0.69 -58.96 35.89
N THR A 120 -0.44 -59.59 35.59
CA THR A 120 -1.27 -59.17 34.43
C THR A 120 -1.95 -57.81 34.66
N TYR A 121 -2.53 -57.20 33.61
CA TYR A 121 -3.23 -55.91 33.76
C TYR A 121 -4.45 -56.03 34.66
N GLU A 122 -5.15 -57.16 34.57
CA GLU A 122 -6.31 -57.51 35.38
C GLU A 122 -5.89 -57.75 36.84
N GLU A 123 -4.83 -58.51 37.08
CA GLU A 123 -4.25 -58.72 38.42
C GLU A 123 -3.79 -57.41 39.06
N ALA A 124 -3.12 -56.54 38.29
CA ALA A 124 -2.66 -55.24 38.79
C ALA A 124 -3.83 -54.33 39.21
N ARG A 125 -4.99 -54.42 38.53
CA ARG A 125 -6.21 -53.68 38.90
C ARG A 125 -6.86 -54.22 40.16
N GLU A 126 -6.93 -55.54 40.31
CA GLU A 126 -7.45 -56.17 41.52
C GLU A 126 -6.58 -55.84 42.72
N GLU A 127 -5.25 -55.88 42.58
CA GLU A 127 -4.33 -55.50 43.66
C GLU A 127 -4.29 -54.00 43.92
N GLU A 128 -4.52 -53.16 42.92
CA GLU A 128 -4.74 -51.73 43.12
C GLU A 128 -6.01 -51.47 43.95
N ALA A 129 -7.13 -52.11 43.58
CA ALA A 129 -8.38 -51.98 44.32
C ALA A 129 -8.23 -52.48 45.77
N LYS A 130 -7.62 -53.66 45.96
CA LYS A 130 -7.33 -54.19 47.31
C LYS A 130 -6.45 -53.25 48.11
N LEU A 131 -5.40 -52.66 47.53
CA LEU A 131 -4.50 -51.72 48.21
C LEU A 131 -5.26 -50.51 48.76
N PHE A 132 -6.12 -49.90 47.94
CA PHE A 132 -6.91 -48.75 48.34
C PHE A 132 -8.09 -49.10 49.26
N GLU A 133 -8.50 -50.37 49.36
CA GLU A 133 -9.55 -50.81 50.29
C GLU A 133 -9.01 -51.28 51.65
N THR A 134 -7.89 -51.98 51.67
CA THR A 134 -7.37 -52.65 52.89
C THR A 134 -6.36 -51.81 53.67
N ASN A 135 -5.65 -50.88 53.03
CA ASN A 135 -4.63 -50.08 53.72
C ASN A 135 -5.29 -48.95 54.55
N PRO A 136 -5.06 -48.87 55.88
CA PRO A 136 -5.71 -47.89 56.76
C PRO A 136 -5.48 -46.42 56.39
N GLN A 137 -4.35 -46.09 55.76
CA GLN A 137 -4.00 -44.71 55.38
C GLN A 137 -4.52 -44.34 53.98
N LEU A 138 -4.67 -45.33 53.08
CA LEU A 138 -5.09 -45.11 51.70
C LEU A 138 -6.61 -45.27 51.52
N SER A 139 -7.27 -46.06 52.37
CA SER A 139 -8.73 -46.27 52.35
C SER A 139 -9.54 -45.04 52.79
N ALA A 140 -8.89 -44.12 53.51
CA ALA A 140 -9.45 -42.83 53.86
C ALA A 140 -9.50 -41.85 52.67
N ILE A 141 -8.79 -42.11 51.57
CA ILE A 141 -8.83 -41.29 50.35
C ILE A 141 -10.15 -41.54 49.61
N ASN A 142 -10.77 -40.48 49.09
CA ASN A 142 -12.02 -40.61 48.35
C ASN A 142 -11.88 -41.56 47.14
N LYS A 143 -12.84 -42.49 46.99
CA LYS A 143 -12.92 -43.44 45.87
C LYS A 143 -12.88 -42.75 44.49
N SER A 144 -13.30 -41.49 44.38
CA SER A 144 -13.22 -40.68 43.15
C SER A 144 -11.82 -40.11 42.83
N MET A 145 -10.80 -40.44 43.63
CA MET A 145 -9.42 -39.96 43.49
C MET A 145 -8.39 -41.10 43.45
N VAL A 146 -8.82 -42.36 43.46
CA VAL A 146 -7.92 -43.51 43.49
C VAL A 146 -8.18 -44.46 42.33
N GLY A 147 -7.10 -44.98 41.76
CA GLY A 147 -7.14 -46.03 40.74
C GLY A 147 -7.00 -45.55 39.30
N ILE A 148 -6.43 -46.44 38.47
CA ILE A 148 -6.25 -46.24 37.04
C ILE A 148 -7.58 -46.06 36.28
N PRO A 149 -8.69 -46.77 36.61
CA PRO A 149 -9.97 -46.55 35.93
C PRO A 149 -10.52 -45.13 36.09
N VAL A 150 -10.38 -44.57 37.30
CA VAL A 150 -10.82 -43.20 37.62
C VAL A 150 -9.94 -42.16 36.92
N LEU A 151 -8.62 -42.41 36.85
CA LEU A 151 -7.69 -41.57 36.08
C LEU A 151 -8.11 -41.51 34.61
N ALA A 152 -8.39 -42.66 34.00
CA ALA A 152 -8.79 -42.76 32.61
C ALA A 152 -10.09 -42.00 32.32
N GLU A 153 -11.12 -42.18 33.15
CA GLU A 153 -12.40 -41.48 33.02
C GLU A 153 -12.23 -39.96 33.16
N LYS A 154 -11.46 -39.51 34.16
CA LYS A 154 -11.15 -38.08 34.35
C LYS A 154 -10.42 -37.49 33.16
N LEU A 155 -9.40 -38.16 32.63
CA LEU A 155 -8.65 -37.68 31.46
C LEU A 155 -9.55 -37.55 30.23
N VAL A 156 -10.44 -38.51 29.97
CA VAL A 156 -11.41 -38.44 28.86
C VAL A 156 -12.33 -37.24 29.03
N LYS A 157 -12.89 -37.05 30.24
CA LYS A 157 -13.79 -35.93 30.53
C LYS A 157 -13.10 -34.58 30.41
N ILE A 158 -11.87 -34.47 30.90
CA ILE A 158 -11.03 -33.28 30.78
C ILE A 158 -10.75 -33.00 29.30
N GLN A 159 -10.33 -34.00 28.53
CA GLN A 159 -10.04 -33.85 27.11
C GLN A 159 -11.27 -33.38 26.33
N ALA A 160 -12.43 -34.00 26.55
CA ALA A 160 -13.68 -33.60 25.91
C ALA A 160 -14.07 -32.16 26.24
N THR A 161 -13.94 -31.75 27.51
CA THR A 161 -14.26 -30.40 27.96
C THR A 161 -13.33 -29.36 27.33
N ILE A 162 -12.03 -29.65 27.25
CA ILE A 162 -11.05 -28.75 26.62
C ILE A 162 -11.35 -28.66 25.11
N ILE A 163 -11.61 -29.78 24.43
CA ILE A 163 -11.96 -29.77 23.00
C ILE A 163 -13.18 -28.89 22.77
N VAL A 164 -14.28 -29.08 23.51
CA VAL A 164 -15.50 -28.28 23.33
C VAL A 164 -15.26 -26.79 23.58
N LYS A 165 -14.46 -26.43 24.59
CA LYS A 165 -14.15 -25.02 24.87
C LYS A 165 -13.26 -24.37 23.80
N CYS A 166 -12.28 -25.11 23.28
CA CYS A 166 -11.32 -24.58 22.31
C CYS A 166 -11.83 -24.65 20.87
N LEU A 167 -12.77 -25.55 20.54
CA LEU A 167 -13.22 -25.78 19.16
C LEU A 167 -13.79 -24.52 18.49
N PRO A 168 -14.65 -23.69 19.11
CA PRO A 168 -15.15 -22.46 18.49
C PRO A 168 -14.02 -21.49 18.13
N GLU A 169 -13.03 -21.34 19.01
CA GLU A 169 -11.89 -20.45 18.78
C GLU A 169 -10.97 -20.99 17.68
N ILE A 170 -10.76 -22.31 17.64
CA ILE A 170 -10.02 -22.97 16.56
C ILE A 170 -10.71 -22.76 15.23
N VAL A 171 -12.02 -22.99 15.13
CA VAL A 171 -12.81 -22.76 13.91
C VAL A 171 -12.70 -21.30 13.47
N ARG A 172 -12.82 -20.35 14.40
CA ARG A 172 -12.63 -18.92 14.10
C ARG A 172 -11.23 -18.66 13.54
N LYS A 173 -10.16 -19.13 14.20
CA LYS A 173 -8.77 -18.96 13.73
C LYS A 173 -8.52 -19.60 12.36
N ILE A 174 -9.12 -20.75 12.09
CA ILE A 174 -9.06 -21.40 10.77
C ILE A 174 -9.72 -20.50 9.72
N ASN A 175 -10.95 -20.04 9.99
CA ASN A 175 -11.69 -19.19 9.06
C ASN A 175 -10.99 -17.85 8.83
N ASP A 176 -10.47 -17.21 9.87
CA ASP A 176 -9.72 -15.94 9.74
C ASP A 176 -8.47 -16.14 8.87
N LYS A 177 -7.69 -17.20 9.13
CA LYS A 177 -6.51 -17.54 8.29
C LYS A 177 -6.91 -17.93 6.87
N LEU A 178 -8.03 -18.63 6.70
CA LEU A 178 -8.54 -19.01 5.39
C LEU A 178 -8.95 -17.78 4.58
N SER A 179 -9.70 -16.85 5.18
CA SER A 179 -10.10 -15.59 4.53
C SER A 179 -8.89 -14.77 4.12
N ALA A 180 -7.91 -14.59 5.02
CA ALA A 180 -6.67 -13.88 4.68
C ALA A 180 -5.91 -14.56 3.51
N ASN A 181 -5.80 -15.89 3.55
CA ASN A 181 -5.15 -16.64 2.46
C ASN A 181 -5.93 -16.57 1.15
N ILE A 182 -7.27 -16.53 1.19
CA ILE A 182 -8.11 -16.36 -0.01
C ILE A 182 -7.91 -14.96 -0.60
N GLU A 183 -7.85 -13.91 0.24
CA GLU A 183 -7.55 -12.56 -0.21
C GLU A 183 -6.17 -12.48 -0.88
N ASP A 184 -5.15 -13.09 -0.29
CA ASP A 184 -3.81 -13.14 -0.87
C ASP A 184 -3.76 -13.99 -2.15
N LEU A 185 -4.47 -15.11 -2.19
CA LEU A 185 -4.60 -15.93 -3.39
C LEU A 185 -5.29 -15.17 -4.53
N ASN A 186 -6.30 -14.35 -4.21
CA ASN A 186 -7.00 -13.52 -5.21
C ASN A 186 -6.12 -12.40 -5.77
N LYS A 187 -5.07 -11.96 -5.06
CA LYS A 187 -4.06 -11.01 -5.57
C LYS A 187 -3.11 -11.66 -6.56
N LEU A 188 -2.91 -12.98 -6.47
CA LEU A 188 -2.02 -13.71 -7.36
C LEU A 188 -2.65 -13.85 -8.75
N PRO A 189 -1.82 -13.78 -9.82
CA PRO A 189 -2.31 -14.01 -11.17
C PRO A 189 -2.89 -15.41 -11.30
N LYS A 190 -4.06 -15.52 -11.93
CA LYS A 190 -4.65 -16.81 -12.28
C LYS A 190 -3.72 -17.53 -13.25
N HIS A 191 -3.49 -18.83 -13.01
CA HIS A 191 -2.75 -19.64 -13.96
C HIS A 191 -3.57 -19.74 -15.25
N LEU A 192 -3.05 -19.17 -16.33
CA LEU A 192 -3.74 -19.10 -17.62
C LEU A 192 -3.49 -20.41 -18.35
N ASN A 193 -4.48 -21.31 -18.34
CA ASN A 193 -4.35 -22.66 -18.93
C ASN A 193 -4.83 -22.70 -20.39
N SER A 194 -5.50 -21.65 -20.86
CA SER A 194 -5.98 -21.56 -22.24
C SER A 194 -5.84 -20.15 -22.82
N VAL A 195 -5.83 -20.07 -24.15
CA VAL A 195 -5.84 -18.80 -24.88
C VAL A 195 -7.11 -17.99 -24.56
N ALA A 196 -8.25 -18.65 -24.36
CA ALA A 196 -9.52 -17.99 -24.03
C ALA A 196 -9.48 -17.31 -22.65
N GLU A 197 -8.91 -17.99 -21.65
CA GLU A 197 -8.70 -17.41 -20.32
C GLU A 197 -7.70 -16.25 -20.35
N ALA A 198 -6.61 -16.40 -21.12
CA ALA A 198 -5.64 -15.33 -21.31
C ALA A 198 -6.27 -14.09 -21.96
N MET A 199 -7.11 -14.29 -22.98
CA MET A 199 -7.82 -13.21 -23.65
C MET A 199 -8.83 -12.53 -22.71
N THR A 200 -9.55 -13.31 -21.92
CA THR A 200 -10.51 -12.78 -20.93
C THR A 200 -9.80 -11.93 -19.88
N THR A 201 -8.66 -12.42 -19.38
CA THR A 201 -7.84 -11.70 -18.41
C THR A 201 -7.26 -10.42 -19.01
N PHE A 202 -6.76 -10.48 -20.24
CA PHE A 202 -6.28 -9.31 -20.95
C PHE A 202 -7.38 -8.26 -21.14
N MET A 203 -8.59 -8.66 -21.54
CA MET A 203 -9.73 -7.75 -21.68
C MET A 203 -10.14 -7.13 -20.35
N HIS A 204 -10.06 -7.88 -19.25
CA HIS A 204 -10.31 -7.36 -17.90
C HIS A 204 -9.27 -6.30 -17.50
N ILE A 205 -7.98 -6.57 -17.73
CA ILE A 205 -6.89 -5.62 -17.48
C ILE A 205 -7.09 -4.35 -18.31
N LEU A 206 -7.37 -4.51 -19.61
CA LEU A 206 -7.62 -3.40 -20.53
C LEU A 206 -8.83 -2.56 -20.09
N GLY A 207 -9.91 -3.21 -19.68
CA GLY A 207 -11.12 -2.54 -19.17
C GLY A 207 -10.84 -1.76 -17.88
N SER A 208 -10.09 -2.36 -16.95
CA SER A 208 -9.72 -1.74 -15.67
C SER A 208 -8.81 -0.53 -15.89
N ALA A 209 -7.75 -0.68 -16.69
CA ALA A 209 -6.84 0.40 -17.02
C ALA A 209 -7.56 1.56 -17.74
N LYS A 210 -8.47 1.24 -18.68
CA LYS A 210 -9.29 2.26 -19.36
C LYS A 210 -10.15 3.04 -18.36
N GLU A 211 -10.78 2.35 -17.42
CA GLU A 211 -11.64 2.98 -16.42
C GLU A 211 -10.84 3.87 -15.45
N SER A 212 -9.68 3.40 -14.98
CA SER A 212 -8.75 4.21 -14.18
C SER A 212 -8.31 5.47 -14.93
N LEU A 213 -7.92 5.35 -16.21
CA LEU A 213 -7.56 6.51 -17.03
C LEU A 213 -8.73 7.47 -17.21
N ARG A 214 -9.95 6.96 -17.40
CA ARG A 214 -11.17 7.76 -17.53
C ARG A 214 -11.43 8.56 -16.26
N LYS A 215 -11.35 7.93 -15.09
CA LYS A 215 -11.51 8.58 -13.78
C LYS A 215 -10.47 9.68 -13.57
N ILE A 216 -9.19 9.35 -13.79
CA ILE A 216 -8.07 10.25 -13.49
C ILE A 216 -8.03 11.44 -14.46
N ILE A 217 -8.09 11.18 -15.77
CA ILE A 217 -7.88 12.21 -16.80
C ILE A 217 -9.16 13.03 -17.04
N LEU A 218 -10.33 12.39 -17.10
CA LEU A 218 -11.58 13.07 -17.48
C LEU A 218 -12.43 13.50 -16.29
N GLN A 219 -12.43 12.75 -15.19
CA GLN A 219 -13.28 13.05 -14.03
C GLN A 219 -12.52 13.71 -12.88
N GLY A 220 -11.19 13.73 -12.91
CA GLY A 220 -10.37 14.21 -11.80
C GLY A 220 -10.49 13.36 -10.54
N GLN A 221 -10.96 12.12 -10.65
CA GLN A 221 -11.06 11.16 -9.54
C GLN A 221 -9.77 10.35 -9.46
N PHE A 222 -9.09 10.44 -8.31
CA PHE A 222 -7.82 9.78 -8.04
C PHE A 222 -7.89 8.92 -6.76
N ASP A 223 -9.06 8.35 -6.49
CA ASP A 223 -9.33 7.38 -5.40
C ASP A 223 -8.34 6.21 -5.39
N GLU A 224 -7.88 5.80 -6.57
CA GLU A 224 -6.87 4.77 -6.73
C GLU A 224 -5.45 5.26 -6.41
N TYR A 225 -5.20 6.57 -6.43
CA TYR A 225 -3.87 7.18 -6.26
C TYR A 225 -3.89 8.35 -5.26
N PRO A 226 -4.31 8.13 -4.00
CA PRO A 226 -4.43 9.21 -3.02
C PRO A 226 -3.07 9.86 -2.69
N ASP A 227 -2.03 9.04 -2.51
CA ASP A 227 -0.70 9.50 -2.08
C ASP A 227 0.21 9.93 -3.24
N SER A 228 -0.21 9.72 -4.49
CA SER A 228 0.59 10.04 -5.68
C SER A 228 0.13 11.36 -6.28
N ALA A 229 0.69 12.47 -5.80
CA ALA A 229 0.34 13.83 -6.26
C ALA A 229 0.53 14.05 -7.77
N GLU A 230 1.41 13.28 -8.40
CA GLU A 230 1.63 13.27 -9.86
C GLU A 230 0.43 12.70 -10.64
N MET A 231 -0.44 11.92 -10.00
CA MET A 231 -1.63 11.34 -10.63
C MET A 231 -2.86 12.24 -10.53
N HIS A 232 -2.74 13.40 -9.87
CA HIS A 232 -3.83 14.35 -9.71
C HIS A 232 -3.94 15.22 -10.97
N CYS A 233 -4.27 14.58 -12.10
CA CYS A 233 -4.17 15.16 -13.45
C CYS A 233 -4.81 16.53 -13.60
N THR A 234 -6.03 16.72 -13.10
CA THR A 234 -6.74 18.01 -13.23
C THR A 234 -5.97 19.14 -12.55
N ALA A 235 -5.39 18.89 -11.38
CA ALA A 235 -4.61 19.89 -10.65
C ALA A 235 -3.29 20.20 -11.37
N ARG A 236 -2.58 19.18 -11.83
CA ARG A 236 -1.28 19.34 -12.52
C ARG A 236 -1.43 20.03 -13.88
N LEU A 237 -2.46 19.69 -14.65
CA LEU A 237 -2.75 20.37 -15.91
C LEU A 237 -3.11 21.84 -15.68
N ALA A 238 -3.88 22.16 -14.64
CA ALA A 238 -4.19 23.54 -14.28
C ALA A 238 -2.93 24.32 -13.85
N GLU A 239 -2.05 23.71 -13.07
CA GLU A 239 -0.77 24.29 -12.68
C GLU A 239 0.13 24.54 -13.90
N MET A 240 0.24 23.57 -14.80
CA MET A 240 0.98 23.73 -16.06
C MET A 240 0.43 24.91 -16.87
N PHE A 241 -0.89 25.03 -16.99
CA PHE A 241 -1.52 26.13 -17.71
C PHE A 241 -1.22 27.49 -17.07
N ASN A 242 -1.39 27.61 -15.75
CA ASN A 242 -1.12 28.85 -15.01
C ASN A 242 0.36 29.27 -15.11
N ASN A 243 1.28 28.31 -15.03
CA ASN A 243 2.71 28.58 -15.18
C ASN A 243 3.05 29.07 -16.60
N THR A 244 2.46 28.48 -17.64
CA THR A 244 2.63 28.95 -19.02
C THR A 244 2.07 30.36 -19.20
N LEU A 245 0.91 30.65 -18.61
CA LEU A 245 0.31 31.98 -18.64
C LEU A 245 1.21 33.02 -17.94
N LEU A 246 1.81 32.66 -16.81
CA LEU A 246 2.80 33.50 -16.14
C LEU A 246 4.01 33.77 -17.04
N ILE A 247 4.54 32.75 -17.73
CA ILE A 247 5.66 32.91 -18.68
C ILE A 247 5.27 33.83 -19.84
N CYS A 248 4.07 33.68 -20.40
CA CYS A 248 3.55 34.58 -21.42
C CYS A 248 3.51 36.04 -20.93
N ASN A 249 2.99 36.26 -19.73
CA ASN A 249 2.91 37.58 -19.11
C ASN A 249 4.30 38.15 -18.79
N LEU A 250 5.26 37.33 -18.37
CA LEU A 250 6.63 37.78 -18.13
C LEU A 250 7.35 38.13 -19.43
N LYS A 251 7.13 37.38 -20.52
CA LYS A 251 7.69 37.70 -21.83
C LYS A 251 7.09 38.99 -22.41
N SER A 252 5.78 39.21 -22.26
CA SER A 252 5.16 40.49 -22.65
C SER A 252 5.70 41.66 -21.82
N MET A 253 5.91 41.48 -20.51
CA MET A 253 6.49 42.50 -19.62
C MET A 253 8.00 42.70 -19.81
N SER A 254 8.75 41.68 -20.25
CA SER A 254 10.17 41.82 -20.61
C SER A 254 10.35 42.71 -21.84
N THR A 255 9.40 42.68 -22.79
CA THR A 255 9.36 43.70 -23.87
C THR A 255 9.01 45.11 -23.39
N MET A 256 8.62 45.27 -22.13
CA MET A 256 8.20 46.52 -21.49
C MET A 256 9.20 47.08 -20.48
N ILE A 257 10.31 46.36 -20.20
CA ILE A 257 11.49 46.95 -19.55
C ILE A 257 12.01 48.02 -20.52
N PRO A 258 12.38 49.24 -20.06
CA PRO A 258 12.82 50.32 -20.94
C PRO A 258 14.01 49.81 -21.76
N LYS A 259 13.76 49.36 -22.99
CA LYS A 259 14.84 49.14 -23.95
C LYS A 259 15.51 50.49 -24.07
N LYS A 260 16.85 50.51 -24.09
CA LYS A 260 17.63 51.69 -24.53
C LYS A 260 17.17 52.26 -25.88
N ASN A 261 16.33 51.52 -26.61
CA ASN A 261 15.81 51.78 -27.95
C ASN A 261 14.27 51.85 -27.96
N PHE A 262 13.65 52.65 -27.10
CA PHE A 262 12.19 52.85 -27.11
C PHE A 262 11.73 53.38 -28.49
N LEU A 263 10.79 52.68 -29.12
CA LEU A 263 10.19 52.99 -30.44
C LEU A 263 11.14 53.01 -31.66
N LEU A 264 12.43 52.72 -31.52
CA LEU A 264 13.36 52.82 -32.65
C LEU A 264 13.09 51.77 -33.75
N ASP A 265 12.75 50.54 -33.36
CA ASP A 265 12.42 49.47 -34.31
C ASP A 265 11.09 49.77 -35.02
N GLU A 266 10.09 50.26 -34.27
CA GLU A 266 8.79 50.69 -34.76
C GLU A 266 8.91 51.85 -35.76
N MET A 267 9.74 52.85 -35.44
CA MET A 267 10.03 53.98 -36.32
C MET A 267 10.72 53.55 -37.61
N LYS A 268 11.67 52.61 -37.55
CA LYS A 268 12.34 52.07 -38.72
C LYS A 268 11.35 51.39 -39.67
N VAL A 269 10.43 50.58 -39.13
CA VAL A 269 9.37 49.94 -39.92
C VAL A 269 8.44 50.99 -40.56
N LEU A 270 8.12 52.07 -39.85
CA LEU A 270 7.33 53.19 -40.41
C LEU A 270 8.08 53.92 -41.53
N GLU A 271 9.40 54.09 -41.43
CA GLU A 271 10.21 54.68 -42.51
C GLU A 271 10.24 53.81 -43.76
N GLU A 272 10.42 52.50 -43.58
CA GLU A 272 10.51 51.52 -44.67
C GLU A 272 9.17 51.30 -45.38
N THR A 273 8.05 51.59 -44.71
CA THR A 273 6.68 51.43 -45.25
C THR A 273 6.07 52.74 -45.76
N LYS A 274 6.86 53.82 -45.83
CA LYS A 274 6.43 55.10 -46.41
C LYS A 274 5.90 54.91 -47.83
N SER A 275 4.63 55.25 -48.00
CA SER A 275 3.96 55.36 -49.29
C SER A 275 3.22 56.69 -49.37
N ILE A 276 2.58 56.98 -50.50
CA ILE A 276 1.69 58.15 -50.66
C ILE A 276 0.43 57.88 -49.81
N GLY A 277 0.53 58.12 -48.51
CA GLY A 277 -0.53 57.92 -47.52
C GLY A 277 -1.13 59.25 -47.07
N LEU A 278 -2.35 59.19 -46.55
CA LEU A 278 -2.97 60.33 -45.90
C LEU A 278 -2.21 60.66 -44.59
N PRO A 279 -1.92 61.95 -44.32
CA PRO A 279 -1.55 62.38 -42.98
C PRO A 279 -2.68 61.95 -42.03
N ARG A 280 -2.38 61.28 -40.92
CA ARG A 280 -3.43 60.70 -40.05
C ARG A 280 -3.28 59.21 -39.76
N PHE A 281 -2.64 58.49 -40.68
CA PHE A 281 -2.97 57.09 -40.90
C PHE A 281 -1.78 56.15 -40.80
N LEU A 282 -1.89 55.14 -39.93
CA LEU A 282 -0.92 54.07 -39.80
C LEU A 282 -0.96 53.15 -41.03
N PRO A 283 0.14 52.99 -41.79
CA PRO A 283 0.17 52.03 -42.88
C PRO A 283 -0.11 50.62 -42.36
N ARG A 284 -1.09 49.92 -42.98
CA ARG A 284 -1.43 48.53 -42.63
C ARG A 284 -0.21 47.62 -42.64
N ALA A 285 0.71 47.83 -43.58
CA ALA A 285 1.96 47.07 -43.68
C ALA A 285 2.83 47.23 -42.42
N ALA A 286 2.96 48.44 -41.89
CA ALA A 286 3.73 48.69 -40.67
C ALA A 286 3.13 47.98 -39.46
N PHE A 287 1.81 48.10 -39.29
CA PHE A 287 1.08 47.42 -38.22
C PHE A 287 1.26 45.90 -38.29
N LEU A 288 1.07 45.30 -39.47
CA LEU A 288 1.21 43.87 -39.68
C LEU A 288 2.63 43.38 -39.40
N THR A 289 3.67 44.10 -39.87
CA THR A 289 5.06 43.71 -39.62
C THR A 289 5.38 43.69 -38.12
N LEU A 290 4.92 44.71 -37.37
CA LEU A 290 5.13 44.78 -35.93
C LEU A 290 4.34 43.70 -35.18
N LEU A 291 3.08 43.47 -35.58
CA LEU A 291 2.25 42.42 -35.00
C LEU A 291 2.88 41.04 -35.22
N GLN A 292 3.34 40.76 -36.44
CA GLN A 292 4.00 39.48 -36.79
C GLN A 292 5.28 39.26 -36.00
N GLN A 293 6.09 40.30 -35.77
CA GLN A 293 7.28 40.21 -34.91
C GLN A 293 6.89 39.81 -33.49
N LYS A 294 5.88 40.47 -32.89
CA LYS A 294 5.41 40.16 -31.54
C LYS A 294 4.79 38.76 -31.42
N VAL A 295 3.99 38.35 -32.41
CA VAL A 295 3.42 36.98 -32.45
C VAL A 295 4.53 35.94 -32.60
N THR A 296 5.58 36.24 -33.37
CA THR A 296 6.74 35.35 -33.52
C THR A 296 7.50 35.19 -32.20
N ASP A 297 7.67 36.26 -31.42
CA ASP A 297 8.34 36.21 -30.11
C ASP A 297 7.65 35.26 -29.11
N VAL A 298 6.31 35.16 -29.18
CA VAL A 298 5.52 34.27 -28.31
C VAL A 298 5.20 32.91 -28.93
N SER A 299 5.47 32.74 -30.23
CA SER A 299 5.05 31.56 -31.01
C SER A 299 5.57 30.22 -30.48
N MET A 300 6.71 30.20 -29.78
CA MET A 300 7.29 28.97 -29.23
C MET A 300 6.58 28.49 -27.96
N ILE A 301 5.94 29.39 -27.22
CA ILE A 301 5.36 29.07 -25.90
C ILE A 301 4.25 28.01 -26.00
N PRO A 302 3.29 28.09 -26.94
CA PRO A 302 2.29 27.05 -27.12
C PRO A 302 2.89 25.68 -27.44
N PHE A 303 3.98 25.61 -28.21
CA PHE A 303 4.63 24.34 -28.55
C PHE A 303 5.31 23.70 -27.33
N GLU A 304 6.04 24.49 -26.54
CA GLU A 304 6.64 24.03 -25.27
C GLU A 304 5.56 23.54 -24.30
N PHE A 305 4.41 24.22 -24.25
CA PHE A 305 3.29 23.81 -23.42
C PHE A 305 2.67 22.47 -23.87
N VAL A 306 2.48 22.28 -25.17
CA VAL A 306 1.97 21.01 -25.73
C VAL A 306 2.94 19.87 -25.42
N ASP A 307 4.25 20.07 -25.62
CA ASP A 307 5.27 19.07 -25.29
C ASP A 307 5.22 18.65 -23.82
N LYS A 308 5.13 19.63 -22.92
CA LYS A 308 5.03 19.41 -21.47
C LYS A 308 3.77 18.63 -21.09
N ILE A 309 2.61 18.94 -21.68
CA ILE A 309 1.36 18.21 -21.44
C ILE A 309 1.50 16.75 -21.91
N TRP A 310 1.97 16.53 -23.13
CA TRP A 310 2.03 15.18 -23.69
C TRP A 310 3.06 14.29 -23.00
N SER A 311 4.19 14.85 -22.57
CA SER A 311 5.16 14.14 -21.73
C SER A 311 4.50 13.67 -20.43
N TYR A 312 3.82 14.57 -19.72
CA TYR A 312 3.13 14.26 -18.47
C TYR A 312 2.01 13.22 -18.65
N LEU A 313 1.15 13.38 -19.66
CA LEU A 313 0.11 12.40 -19.96
C LEU A 313 0.70 11.03 -20.31
N GLY A 314 1.85 10.99 -21.00
CA GLY A 314 2.58 9.75 -21.25
C GLY A 314 2.97 9.03 -19.96
N ASP A 315 3.53 9.75 -18.99
CA ASP A 315 3.94 9.19 -17.70
C ASP A 315 2.75 8.68 -16.88
N VAL A 316 1.63 9.41 -16.88
CA VAL A 316 0.38 8.98 -16.22
C VAL A 316 -0.12 7.68 -16.85
N VAL A 317 -0.21 7.63 -18.18
CA VAL A 317 -0.70 6.44 -18.89
C VAL A 317 0.18 5.23 -18.61
N VAL A 318 1.51 5.39 -18.68
CA VAL A 318 2.44 4.31 -18.35
C VAL A 318 2.25 3.83 -16.92
N SER A 319 2.10 4.75 -15.97
CA SER A 319 1.99 4.40 -14.55
C SER A 319 0.68 3.67 -14.22
N VAL A 320 -0.44 4.05 -14.84
CA VAL A 320 -1.70 3.30 -14.72
C VAL A 320 -1.57 1.90 -15.29
N TRP A 321 -0.92 1.75 -16.44
CA TRP A 321 -0.67 0.45 -17.05
C TRP A 321 0.26 -0.43 -16.22
N LEU A 322 1.32 0.13 -15.61
CA LEU A 322 2.22 -0.60 -14.73
C LEU A 322 1.44 -1.28 -13.60
N ARG A 323 0.62 -0.50 -12.86
CA ARG A 323 -0.18 -1.03 -11.74
C ARG A 323 -1.11 -2.17 -12.16
N HIS A 324 -1.82 -2.02 -13.28
CA HIS A 324 -2.76 -3.05 -13.75
C HIS A 324 -2.08 -4.26 -14.38
N CYS A 325 -0.80 -4.15 -14.76
CA CYS A 325 0.00 -5.21 -15.36
C CYS A 325 1.13 -5.73 -14.45
N ASP A 326 1.18 -5.37 -13.16
CA ASP A 326 2.26 -5.76 -12.24
C ASP A 326 2.49 -7.29 -12.21
N ASN A 327 1.41 -8.05 -12.32
CA ASN A 327 1.44 -9.52 -12.35
C ASN A 327 1.88 -10.12 -13.70
N TYR A 328 2.08 -9.31 -14.74
CA TYR A 328 2.35 -9.74 -16.12
C TYR A 328 3.50 -8.92 -16.75
N PRO A 329 4.76 -9.11 -16.30
CA PRO A 329 5.89 -8.29 -16.74
C PRO A 329 6.18 -8.36 -18.24
N GLN A 330 5.80 -9.46 -18.91
CA GLN A 330 5.94 -9.62 -20.36
C GLN A 330 5.07 -8.64 -21.15
N LEU A 331 3.95 -8.18 -20.59
CA LEU A 331 3.08 -7.19 -21.23
C LEU A 331 3.65 -5.77 -21.14
N LEU A 332 4.46 -5.48 -20.11
CA LEU A 332 4.92 -4.11 -19.83
C LEU A 332 5.72 -3.51 -20.97
N SER A 333 6.61 -4.28 -21.62
CA SER A 333 7.44 -3.78 -22.73
C SER A 333 6.60 -3.46 -23.97
N CYS A 334 5.68 -4.36 -24.33
CA CYS A 334 4.76 -4.19 -25.44
C CYS A 334 3.81 -3.00 -25.19
N THR A 335 3.24 -2.91 -23.99
CA THR A 335 2.35 -1.82 -23.58
C THR A 335 3.09 -0.48 -23.57
N ARG A 336 4.29 -0.40 -23.00
CA ARG A 336 5.09 0.84 -23.00
C ARG A 336 5.38 1.33 -24.42
N ARG A 337 5.72 0.41 -25.33
CA ARG A 337 5.93 0.74 -26.74
C ARG A 337 4.64 1.21 -27.42
N ALA A 338 3.51 0.57 -27.17
CA ALA A 338 2.22 0.96 -27.72
C ALA A 338 1.77 2.33 -27.22
N VAL A 339 1.93 2.60 -25.92
CA VAL A 339 1.65 3.89 -25.31
C VAL A 339 2.53 4.97 -25.92
N LYS A 340 3.85 4.75 -26.00
CA LYS A 340 4.76 5.71 -26.62
C LYS A 340 4.35 6.04 -28.06
N ASN A 341 4.11 5.03 -28.90
CA ASN A 341 3.68 5.25 -30.28
C ASN A 341 2.35 6.03 -30.39
N LEU A 342 1.42 5.80 -29.45
CA LEU A 342 0.16 6.52 -29.40
C LEU A 342 0.36 7.99 -28.99
N ILE A 343 1.15 8.23 -27.94
CA ILE A 343 1.47 9.57 -27.43
C ILE A 343 2.21 10.36 -28.51
N ASP A 344 3.26 9.80 -29.10
CA ASP A 344 4.04 10.45 -30.17
C ASP A 344 3.13 10.84 -31.36
N LYS A 345 2.24 9.93 -31.78
CA LYS A 345 1.27 10.19 -32.86
C LYS A 345 0.30 11.32 -32.49
N LYS A 346 -0.21 11.33 -31.26
CA LYS A 346 -1.21 12.32 -30.82
C LYS A 346 -0.58 13.67 -30.49
N GLN A 347 0.64 13.69 -30.00
CA GLN A 347 1.46 14.87 -29.83
C GLN A 347 1.71 15.54 -31.17
N GLN A 348 2.12 14.79 -32.20
CA GLN A 348 2.33 15.36 -33.54
C GLN A 348 1.08 16.02 -34.12
N GLN A 349 -0.09 15.38 -33.96
CA GLN A 349 -1.38 15.97 -34.37
C GLN A 349 -1.68 17.27 -33.62
N SER A 350 -1.35 17.34 -32.33
CA SER A 350 -1.56 18.54 -31.52
C SER A 350 -0.61 19.67 -31.90
N ILE A 351 0.65 19.35 -32.22
CA ILE A 351 1.64 20.31 -32.70
C ILE A 351 1.18 20.93 -34.03
N GLU A 352 0.67 20.13 -34.95
CA GLU A 352 0.15 20.63 -36.23
C GLU A 352 -1.05 21.55 -36.05
N TRP A 353 -1.98 21.18 -35.17
CA TRP A 353 -3.12 22.04 -34.82
C TRP A 353 -2.69 23.37 -34.17
N VAL A 354 -1.73 23.35 -33.26
CA VAL A 354 -1.19 24.58 -32.65
C VAL A 354 -0.45 25.43 -33.66
N LYS A 355 0.27 24.81 -34.60
CA LYS A 355 0.90 25.52 -35.71
C LYS A 355 -0.12 26.28 -36.53
N ASP A 356 -1.23 25.63 -36.91
CA ASP A 356 -2.30 26.29 -37.67
C ASP A 356 -2.88 27.47 -36.89
N MET A 357 -3.09 27.32 -35.58
CA MET A 357 -3.55 28.43 -34.72
C MET A 357 -2.57 29.61 -34.72
N VAL A 358 -1.27 29.35 -34.53
CA VAL A 358 -0.25 30.40 -34.52
C VAL A 358 -0.14 31.09 -35.89
N GLU A 359 -0.22 30.35 -36.99
CA GLU A 359 -0.18 30.92 -38.34
C GLU A 359 -1.43 31.75 -38.65
N MET A 360 -2.62 31.35 -38.16
CA MET A 360 -3.81 32.18 -38.26
C MET A 360 -3.65 33.52 -37.53
N GLU A 361 -3.08 33.52 -36.33
CA GLU A 361 -2.82 34.76 -35.56
C GLU A 361 -1.80 35.68 -36.26
N LYS A 362 -0.81 35.14 -36.97
CA LYS A 362 0.16 35.95 -37.75
C LYS A 362 -0.45 36.67 -38.95
N LEU A 363 -1.56 36.14 -39.49
CA LEU A 363 -2.24 36.68 -40.67
C LEU A 363 -3.40 37.60 -40.30
N THR A 364 -3.85 37.57 -39.05
CA THR A 364 -5.02 38.30 -38.58
C THR A 364 -4.64 39.75 -38.23
N ASP A 365 -5.34 40.71 -38.83
CA ASP A 365 -5.17 42.16 -38.61
C ASP A 365 -6.38 42.82 -37.94
N TYR A 366 -7.28 42.02 -37.37
CA TYR A 366 -8.47 42.48 -36.67
C TYR A 366 -8.49 41.95 -35.22
N THR A 367 -9.09 42.72 -34.32
CA THR A 367 -9.37 42.28 -32.95
C THR A 367 -10.76 42.73 -32.52
N CYS A 368 -11.51 41.84 -31.88
CA CYS A 368 -12.74 42.16 -31.16
C CYS A 368 -12.51 42.28 -29.65
N ASN A 369 -11.26 42.33 -29.19
CA ASN A 369 -10.96 42.43 -27.78
C ASN A 369 -11.45 43.80 -27.23
N PRO A 370 -12.43 43.85 -26.32
CA PRO A 370 -12.92 45.11 -25.76
C PRO A 370 -11.84 45.86 -24.97
N GLU A 371 -10.84 45.15 -24.44
CA GLU A 371 -9.71 45.74 -23.70
C GLU A 371 -8.73 46.50 -24.60
N TYR A 372 -8.71 46.19 -25.91
CA TYR A 372 -7.84 46.88 -26.87
C TYR A 372 -8.17 48.37 -26.92
N MET A 373 -9.46 48.71 -27.13
CA MET A 373 -9.90 50.10 -27.18
C MET A 373 -9.71 50.82 -25.84
N ALA A 374 -9.94 50.12 -24.72
CA ALA A 374 -9.68 50.69 -23.39
C ALA A 374 -8.20 51.04 -23.20
N SER A 375 -7.30 50.14 -23.62
CA SER A 375 -5.84 50.33 -23.54
C SER A 375 -5.36 51.45 -24.47
N CYS A 376 -5.86 51.48 -25.71
CA CYS A 376 -5.58 52.56 -26.66
C CYS A 376 -6.03 53.92 -26.13
N ASN A 377 -7.27 54.03 -25.63
CA ASN A 377 -7.79 55.28 -25.08
C ASN A 377 -6.97 55.76 -23.87
N LYS A 378 -6.57 54.82 -23.01
CA LYS A 378 -5.70 55.11 -21.86
C LYS A 378 -4.35 55.68 -22.30
N LEU A 379 -3.70 55.08 -23.30
CA LEU A 379 -2.42 55.58 -23.84
C LEU A 379 -2.59 56.92 -24.56
N MET A 380 -3.65 57.09 -25.36
CA MET A 380 -3.91 58.32 -26.11
C MET A 380 -4.25 59.52 -25.21
N SER A 381 -4.77 59.30 -24.00
CA SER A 381 -5.03 60.39 -23.04
C SER A 381 -3.79 61.22 -22.67
N ARG A 382 -2.58 60.64 -22.83
CA ARG A 382 -1.29 61.29 -22.56
C ARG A 382 -0.58 61.82 -23.81
N GLN A 383 -1.26 61.82 -24.96
CA GLN A 383 -0.66 62.21 -26.24
C GLN A 383 -0.16 63.66 -26.23
N ASP A 384 -0.95 64.60 -25.70
CA ASP A 384 -0.59 66.02 -25.66
C ASP A 384 0.64 66.31 -24.79
N GLU A 385 0.75 65.61 -23.66
CA GLU A 385 1.91 65.66 -22.77
C GLU A 385 3.16 65.13 -23.48
N PHE A 386 3.05 63.97 -24.13
CA PHE A 386 4.14 63.38 -24.90
C PHE A 386 4.62 64.28 -26.06
N ILE A 387 3.70 64.89 -26.82
CA ILE A 387 4.04 65.78 -27.94
C ILE A 387 4.76 67.06 -27.45
N LYS A 388 4.39 67.61 -26.29
CA LYS A 388 5.06 68.79 -25.72
C LYS A 388 6.51 68.51 -25.35
N ILE A 389 6.77 67.35 -24.73
CA ILE A 389 8.13 66.90 -24.37
C ILE A 389 8.96 66.66 -25.65
N VAL A 390 8.41 65.98 -26.65
CA VAL A 390 9.09 65.71 -27.93
C VAL A 390 9.47 67.00 -28.67
N ASN A 391 8.60 68.03 -28.64
CA ASN A 391 8.84 69.32 -29.28
C ASN A 391 9.76 70.26 -28.47
N GLY A 392 10.26 69.81 -27.31
CA GLY A 392 11.15 70.61 -26.47
C GLY A 392 10.46 71.77 -25.75
N LEU A 393 9.14 71.69 -25.56
CA LEU A 393 8.34 72.70 -24.86
C LEU A 393 8.31 72.50 -23.34
N GLU A 394 8.93 71.43 -22.83
CA GLU A 394 9.06 71.12 -21.40
C GLU A 394 10.52 70.89 -20.99
N THR A 395 10.84 71.16 -19.71
CA THR A 395 12.20 71.06 -19.16
C THR A 395 12.61 69.64 -18.77
N SER A 396 11.64 68.72 -18.60
CA SER A 396 11.90 67.31 -18.29
C SER A 396 11.90 66.48 -19.57
N SER A 397 12.92 65.64 -19.74
CA SER A 397 13.05 64.69 -20.86
C SER A 397 12.42 63.33 -20.60
N ASP A 398 11.98 63.09 -19.36
CA ASP A 398 11.49 61.79 -18.91
C ASP A 398 9.98 61.81 -18.70
N ILE A 399 9.29 60.80 -19.23
CA ILE A 399 7.85 60.57 -19.06
C ILE A 399 7.60 59.17 -18.50
N GLN A 400 6.68 59.06 -17.53
CA GLN A 400 6.21 57.76 -17.04
C GLN A 400 5.03 57.30 -17.88
N ILE A 401 5.20 56.23 -18.66
CA ILE A 401 4.12 55.64 -19.45
C ILE A 401 3.68 54.34 -18.79
N ASP A 402 2.37 54.22 -18.55
CA ASP A 402 1.76 53.01 -18.01
C ASP A 402 2.06 51.83 -18.93
N GLY A 403 2.69 50.79 -18.36
CA GLY A 403 3.12 49.62 -19.13
C GLY A 403 4.50 49.75 -19.78
N PHE A 404 5.19 50.89 -19.72
CA PHE A 404 6.58 51.01 -20.22
C PHE A 404 7.57 51.63 -19.22
N GLY A 405 7.07 52.15 -18.09
CA GLY A 405 7.91 52.73 -17.05
C GLY A 405 8.41 54.13 -17.40
N LEU A 406 9.55 54.53 -16.83
CA LEU A 406 10.18 55.82 -17.07
C LEU A 406 10.97 55.78 -18.38
N ILE A 407 10.62 56.63 -19.34
CA ILE A 407 11.22 56.68 -20.68
C ILE A 407 11.85 58.05 -20.91
N ASN A 408 13.08 58.04 -21.41
CA ASN A 408 13.75 59.24 -21.89
C ASN A 408 13.41 59.51 -23.36
N VAL A 409 12.68 60.60 -23.62
CA VAL A 409 12.08 60.92 -24.92
C VAL A 409 13.08 61.58 -25.89
N VAL A 410 14.26 61.99 -25.41
CA VAL A 410 15.33 62.59 -26.26
C VAL A 410 15.88 61.58 -27.27
N ILE A 411 15.73 60.28 -27.00
CA ILE A 411 16.10 59.18 -27.91
C ILE A 411 15.27 59.19 -29.20
N CYS A 412 14.07 59.78 -29.18
CA CYS A 412 13.16 59.89 -30.33
C CYS A 412 13.40 61.17 -31.19
N THR A 413 14.54 61.85 -31.08
CA THR A 413 14.72 63.22 -31.61
C THR A 413 14.68 63.39 -33.14
N ALA A 414 14.23 64.59 -33.55
CA ALA A 414 14.15 65.26 -34.85
C ALA A 414 13.56 64.49 -36.06
N ARG A 415 14.05 63.30 -36.36
CA ARG A 415 13.60 62.48 -37.51
C ARG A 415 12.25 61.81 -37.22
N ALA A 416 12.05 61.34 -35.98
CA ALA A 416 10.79 60.75 -35.52
C ALA A 416 9.65 61.77 -35.43
N VAL A 417 9.99 63.01 -35.06
CA VAL A 417 9.03 64.10 -34.85
C VAL A 417 8.38 64.49 -36.18
N TRP A 418 9.18 64.58 -37.24
CA TRP A 418 8.67 64.83 -38.60
C TRP A 418 7.76 63.68 -39.08
N LEU A 419 8.13 62.43 -38.78
CA LEU A 419 7.34 61.24 -39.08
C LEU A 419 6.01 61.19 -38.33
N MET A 420 6.03 61.36 -37.00
CA MET A 420 4.84 61.31 -36.15
C MET A 420 3.90 62.51 -36.33
N LEU A 421 4.40 63.66 -36.79
CA LEU A 421 3.56 64.82 -37.14
C LEU A 421 3.07 64.80 -38.61
N SER A 422 3.72 64.02 -39.48
CA SER A 422 3.29 63.79 -40.87
C SER A 422 2.28 62.66 -41.02
N MET A 423 2.28 61.73 -40.05
CA MET A 423 1.19 60.80 -39.77
C MET A 423 0.15 61.46 -38.87
#